data_AF-A0AAV7XUU9-F1
#
_entry.id   AF-A0AAV7XUU9-F1
#
_cell.length_a   1.000
_cell.length_b   1.000
_cell.length_c   1.000
_cell.angle_alpha   90.00
_cell.angle_beta   90.00
_cell.angle_gamma   90.00
#
_symmetry.space_group_name_H-M   'P 1'
#
loop_
_entity.id
_entity.type
_entity.pdbx_description
1 polymer ?
#
loop_
_entity_poly.entity_id
_entity_poly.type
_entity_poly.pdbx_seq_one_letter_code
_entity_poly.pdbx_strand_id
1 'polypeptide(L)'
;MPVLMPCEIGHDPGDSVTLVLWYSEELGRPIYSVDNREGFKNSKRWSDPQVFGARADFKPEKVPAELAIDAVREADAGVYRCRVDFHVAQTRNTRINLTVTGNVTATASAESGEKWPY
;
A
#
# COMPACT_ATOMS: atom_id res chain seq x y z
N MET A 1 4.67 12.45 4.07
CA MET A 1 4.40 11.32 4.97
C MET A 1 3.82 10.21 4.12
N PRO A 2 4.46 9.02 4.07
CA PRO A 2 3.95 7.90 3.28
C PRO A 2 2.71 7.28 3.94
N VAL A 3 1.89 6.63 3.12
CA VAL A 3 0.93 5.63 3.59
C VAL A 3 1.60 4.26 3.59
N LEU A 4 1.31 3.43 4.59
CA LEU A 4 1.91 2.11 4.78
C LEU A 4 0.83 1.04 4.61
N MET A 5 1.00 0.16 3.64
CA MET A 5 0.11 -0.98 3.42
C MET A 5 0.76 -2.26 3.97
N PRO A 6 0.16 -2.94 4.96
CA PRO A 6 0.78 -4.10 5.60
C PRO A 6 0.78 -5.33 4.68
N CYS A 7 1.81 -6.15 4.81
CA CYS A 7 1.96 -7.43 4.13
C CYS A 7 2.65 -8.45 5.04
N GLU A 8 1.99 -9.59 5.25
CA GLU A 8 2.45 -10.61 6.18
C GLU A 8 3.50 -11.51 5.54
N ILE A 9 4.77 -11.33 5.93
CA ILE A 9 5.91 -12.12 5.44
C ILE A 9 6.50 -13.07 6.49
N GLY A 10 5.88 -13.17 7.68
CA GLY A 10 6.33 -14.06 8.74
C GLY A 10 6.33 -15.52 8.30
N HIS A 11 7.38 -16.28 8.63
CA HIS A 11 7.56 -17.67 8.22
C HIS A 11 8.31 -18.45 9.30
N ASP A 12 8.20 -19.78 9.23
CA ASP A 12 8.88 -20.66 10.17
C ASP A 12 10.40 -20.63 9.96
N PRO A 13 11.21 -20.88 11.03
CA PRO A 13 12.64 -20.97 10.89
C PRO A 13 13.06 -22.01 9.84
N GLY A 14 13.90 -21.61 8.89
CA GLY A 14 14.37 -22.47 7.79
C GLY A 14 13.58 -22.33 6.49
N ASP A 15 12.45 -21.62 6.51
CA ASP A 15 11.80 -21.15 5.28
C ASP A 15 12.30 -19.74 4.91
N SER A 16 11.90 -19.26 3.74
CA SER A 16 12.21 -17.91 3.27
C SER A 16 11.15 -17.40 2.31
N VAL A 17 11.00 -16.08 2.25
CA VAL A 17 10.17 -15.41 1.25
C VAL A 17 10.88 -15.47 -0.11
N THR A 18 10.20 -15.93 -1.15
CA THR A 18 10.77 -15.98 -2.52
C THR A 18 10.28 -14.83 -3.38
N LEU A 19 9.00 -14.48 -3.27
CA LEU A 19 8.37 -13.45 -4.09
C LEU A 19 7.30 -12.70 -3.30
N VAL A 20 7.33 -11.37 -3.38
CA VAL A 20 6.23 -10.52 -2.91
C VAL A 20 5.61 -9.83 -4.10
N LEU A 21 4.30 -9.95 -4.27
CA LEU A 21 3.53 -9.34 -5.34
C LEU A 21 2.40 -8.51 -4.76
N TRP A 22 2.20 -7.31 -5.29
CA TRP A 22 0.99 -6.53 -5.01
C TRP A 22 0.12 -6.48 -6.24
N TYR A 23 -1.17 -6.71 -6.03
CA TYR A 23 -2.21 -6.60 -7.04
C TYR A 23 -3.15 -5.46 -6.67
N SER A 24 -3.57 -4.69 -7.66
CA SER A 24 -4.83 -3.94 -7.57
C SER A 24 -5.96 -4.90 -7.92
N GLU A 25 -6.97 -5.02 -7.07
CA GLU A 25 -8.16 -5.84 -7.38
C GLU A 25 -8.95 -5.26 -8.56
N GLU A 26 -8.95 -3.94 -8.72
CA GLU A 26 -9.61 -3.26 -9.84
C GLU A 26 -8.90 -3.54 -11.18
N LEU A 27 -7.57 -3.49 -11.21
CA LEU A 27 -6.80 -3.72 -12.43
C LEU A 27 -6.60 -5.20 -12.76
N GLY A 28 -6.82 -6.11 -11.79
CA GLY A 28 -6.68 -7.56 -11.97
C GLY A 28 -5.26 -8.05 -12.28
N ARG A 29 -4.24 -7.19 -12.18
CA ARG A 29 -2.84 -7.47 -12.56
C ARG A 29 -1.84 -7.02 -11.48
N PRO A 30 -0.63 -7.58 -11.44
CA PRO A 30 0.37 -7.13 -10.48
C PRO A 30 0.82 -5.70 -10.80
N ILE A 31 1.00 -4.89 -9.76
CA ILE A 31 1.38 -3.47 -9.80
C ILE A 31 2.70 -3.18 -9.10
N TYR A 32 3.20 -4.13 -8.29
CA TYR A 32 4.50 -4.06 -7.65
C TYR A 32 5.03 -5.48 -7.40
N SER A 33 6.35 -5.67 -7.49
CA SER A 33 6.99 -6.95 -7.20
C SER A 33 8.33 -6.79 -6.49
N VAL A 34 8.65 -7.77 -5.64
CA VAL A 34 9.96 -7.99 -5.03
C VAL A 34 10.35 -9.43 -5.26
N ASP A 35 11.32 -9.66 -6.14
CA ASP A 35 11.96 -10.95 -6.33
C ASP A 35 13.07 -11.11 -5.29
N ASN A 36 12.81 -11.97 -4.30
CA ASN A 36 13.64 -12.13 -3.11
C ASN A 36 14.48 -13.42 -3.13
N ARG A 37 14.60 -14.09 -4.28
CA ARG A 37 15.36 -15.35 -4.39
C ARG A 37 16.85 -15.21 -4.07
N GLU A 38 17.40 -13.99 -4.20
CA GLU A 38 18.78 -13.64 -3.84
C GLU A 38 18.88 -12.94 -2.46
N GLY A 39 17.78 -12.90 -1.70
CA GLY A 39 17.65 -12.23 -0.41
C GLY A 39 17.35 -10.72 -0.50
N PHE A 40 16.80 -10.14 0.57
CA PHE A 40 16.20 -8.80 0.53
C PHE A 40 17.21 -7.68 0.23
N LYS A 41 18.49 -7.91 0.52
CA LYS A 41 19.58 -6.97 0.20
C LYS A 41 19.83 -6.87 -1.31
N ASN A 42 19.60 -7.96 -2.05
CA ASN A 42 19.85 -8.06 -3.49
C ASN A 42 18.56 -8.22 -4.29
N SER A 43 17.40 -8.00 -3.65
CA SER A 43 16.10 -8.23 -4.28
C SER A 43 15.90 -7.32 -5.48
N LYS A 44 15.36 -7.87 -6.57
CA LYS A 44 14.95 -7.08 -7.74
C LYS A 44 13.54 -6.57 -7.53
N ARG A 45 13.34 -5.27 -7.70
CA ARG A 45 12.05 -4.60 -7.47
C ARG A 45 11.52 -4.01 -8.76
N TRP A 46 10.21 -4.11 -8.95
CA TRP A 46 9.52 -3.43 -10.04
C TRP A 46 8.24 -2.80 -9.51
N SER A 47 7.90 -1.63 -10.04
CA SER A 47 6.70 -0.87 -9.71
C SER A 47 6.08 -0.38 -11.01
N ASP A 48 4.76 -0.54 -11.13
CA ASP A 48 4.03 -0.09 -12.31
C ASP A 48 4.10 1.44 -12.46
N PRO A 49 4.64 1.98 -13.56
CA PRO A 49 4.80 3.42 -13.76
C PRO A 49 3.50 4.23 -13.75
N GLN A 50 2.37 3.60 -14.11
CA GLN A 50 1.05 4.25 -14.20
C GLN A 50 0.29 4.22 -12.88
N VAL A 51 0.66 3.34 -11.95
CA VAL A 51 0.01 3.21 -10.64
C VAL A 51 0.83 3.95 -9.59
N PHE A 52 1.91 3.33 -9.11
CA PHE A 52 2.75 3.93 -8.07
C PHE A 52 4.05 4.53 -8.62
N GLY A 53 4.60 3.98 -9.71
CA GLY A 53 5.89 4.38 -10.25
C GLY A 53 6.97 4.38 -9.18
N ALA A 54 7.76 5.46 -9.12
CA ALA A 54 8.85 5.60 -8.14
C ALA A 54 8.38 5.88 -6.70
N ARG A 55 7.07 6.02 -6.44
CA ARG A 55 6.53 6.35 -5.12
C ARG A 55 6.41 5.15 -4.18
N ALA A 56 6.55 3.94 -4.70
CA ALA A 56 6.39 2.71 -3.95
C ALA A 56 7.74 2.12 -3.52
N ASP A 57 7.88 1.84 -2.23
CA ASP A 57 9.05 1.14 -1.69
C ASP A 57 8.66 0.11 -0.62
N PHE A 58 9.16 -1.11 -0.78
CA PHE A 58 8.86 -2.21 0.14
C PHE A 58 9.85 -2.24 1.31
N LYS A 59 9.31 -2.38 2.52
CA LYS A 59 10.02 -2.36 3.80
C LYS A 59 9.93 -3.75 4.47
N PRO A 60 10.78 -4.72 4.08
CA PRO A 60 10.78 -6.07 4.65
C PRO A 60 11.20 -6.11 6.12
N GLU A 61 11.87 -5.07 6.63
CA GLU A 61 12.35 -4.97 8.00
C GLU A 61 11.28 -4.55 9.02
N LYS A 62 10.09 -4.15 8.55
CA LYS A 62 8.94 -3.80 9.40
C LYS A 62 8.21 -5.07 9.85
N VAL A 63 7.47 -4.97 10.96
CA VAL A 63 6.68 -6.08 11.51
C VAL A 63 5.23 -5.60 11.73
N PRO A 64 4.27 -5.98 10.85
CA PRO A 64 4.47 -6.72 9.60
C PRO A 64 5.24 -5.90 8.56
N ALA A 65 5.72 -6.54 7.48
CA ALA A 65 6.36 -5.81 6.39
C ALA A 65 5.36 -4.87 5.72
N GLU A 66 5.83 -3.81 5.08
CA GLU A 66 4.96 -2.75 4.55
C GLU A 66 5.37 -2.35 3.13
N LEU A 67 4.38 -2.07 2.28
CA LEU A 67 4.60 -1.27 1.07
C LEU A 67 4.32 0.19 1.39
N ALA A 68 5.37 1.01 1.41
CA ALA A 68 5.25 2.45 1.61
C ALA A 68 4.94 3.14 0.28
N ILE A 69 3.90 3.97 0.27
CA ILE A 69 3.51 4.80 -0.88
C ILE A 69 3.68 6.27 -0.48
N ASP A 70 4.64 6.94 -1.12
CA ASP A 70 4.85 8.38 -0.97
C ASP A 70 3.86 9.19 -1.82
N ALA A 71 3.58 10.42 -1.39
CA ALA A 71 2.73 11.39 -2.10
C ALA A 71 1.41 10.75 -2.62
N VAL A 72 0.65 10.16 -1.68
CA VAL A 72 -0.62 9.47 -1.96
C VAL A 72 -1.63 10.42 -2.60
N ARG A 73 -2.37 9.90 -3.58
CA ARG A 73 -3.36 10.61 -4.39
C ARG A 73 -4.73 9.99 -4.18
N GLU A 74 -5.79 10.73 -4.46
CA GLU A 74 -7.16 10.20 -4.39
C GLU A 74 -7.36 8.98 -5.29
N ALA A 75 -6.71 8.96 -6.46
CA ALA A 75 -6.71 7.81 -7.38
C ALA A 75 -5.96 6.57 -6.87
N ASP A 76 -5.18 6.68 -5.78
CA ASP A 76 -4.57 5.52 -5.11
C ASP A 76 -5.59 4.83 -4.18
N ALA A 77 -6.79 5.38 -3.98
CA ALA A 77 -7.83 4.70 -3.21
C ALA A 77 -8.29 3.44 -3.95
N GLY A 78 -8.45 2.34 -3.23
CA GLY A 78 -8.84 1.07 -3.82
C GLY A 78 -8.51 -0.13 -2.95
N VAL A 79 -8.81 -1.32 -3.47
CA VAL A 79 -8.48 -2.57 -2.79
C VAL A 79 -7.25 -3.20 -3.42
N TYR A 80 -6.30 -3.53 -2.55
CA TYR A 80 -5.05 -4.15 -2.90
C TYR A 80 -4.91 -5.52 -2.25
N ARG A 81 -4.13 -6.39 -2.88
CA ARG A 81 -3.77 -7.70 -2.33
C ARG A 81 -2.26 -7.88 -2.38
N CYS A 82 -1.64 -8.02 -1.21
CA CYS A 82 -0.29 -8.54 -1.11
C CYS A 82 -0.34 -10.06 -1.20
N ARG A 83 0.42 -10.65 -2.11
CA ARG A 83 0.67 -12.09 -2.22
C ARG A 83 2.12 -12.35 -1.89
N VAL A 84 2.37 -13.27 -0.98
CA VAL A 84 3.71 -13.69 -0.58
C VAL A 84 3.85 -15.16 -0.89
N ASP A 85 4.81 -15.49 -1.74
CA ASP A 85 5.23 -16.86 -2.00
C ASP A 85 6.46 -17.17 -1.15
N PHE A 86 6.47 -18.34 -0.53
CA PHE A 86 7.55 -18.83 0.31
C PHE A 86 8.29 -19.96 -0.41
N HIS A 87 9.44 -20.36 0.12
CA HIS A 87 10.19 -21.47 -0.45
C HIS A 87 9.52 -22.81 -0.12
N VAL A 88 9.00 -22.95 1.09
CA VAL A 88 8.38 -24.18 1.59
C VAL A 88 6.90 -23.97 1.95
N ALA A 89 6.56 -22.91 2.68
CA ALA A 89 5.20 -22.66 3.12
C ALA A 89 4.25 -22.32 1.96
N GLN A 90 2.96 -22.47 2.23
CA GLN A 90 1.93 -22.06 1.28
C GLN A 90 1.90 -20.55 1.09
N THR A 91 1.58 -20.13 -0.13
CA THR A 91 1.33 -18.73 -0.47
C THR A 91 0.34 -18.07 0.49
N ARG A 92 0.67 -16.89 0.99
CA ARG A 92 -0.23 -16.07 1.82
C ARG A 92 -0.72 -14.86 1.04
N ASN A 93 -1.95 -14.46 1.34
CA ASN A 93 -2.55 -13.27 0.77
C ASN A 93 -3.07 -12.35 1.89
N THR A 94 -2.66 -11.08 1.86
CA THR A 94 -3.21 -10.02 2.71
C THR A 94 -4.05 -9.12 1.82
N ARG A 95 -5.30 -8.85 2.19
CA ARG A 95 -6.19 -7.92 1.48
C ARG A 95 -6.26 -6.59 2.24
N ILE A 96 -6.00 -5.49 1.56
CA ILE A 96 -5.90 -4.14 2.12
C ILE A 96 -6.91 -3.24 1.41
N ASN A 97 -7.70 -2.48 2.16
CA ASN A 97 -8.55 -1.43 1.61
C ASN A 97 -7.91 -0.07 1.90
N LEU A 98 -7.44 0.63 0.87
CA LEU A 98 -6.86 1.96 0.98
C LEU A 98 -7.92 3.01 0.71
N THR A 99 -8.28 3.76 1.75
CA THR A 99 -9.16 4.93 1.66
C THR A 99 -8.35 6.20 1.78
N VAL A 100 -8.58 7.16 0.89
CA VAL A 100 -7.91 8.46 0.92
C VAL A 100 -8.94 9.54 1.27
N THR A 101 -8.83 10.13 2.46
CA THR A 101 -9.71 11.21 2.89
C THR A 101 -9.07 12.56 2.57
N GLY A 102 -9.66 13.30 1.63
CA GLY A 102 -9.33 14.71 1.44
C GLY A 102 -9.82 15.51 2.64
N ASN A 103 -8.93 16.23 3.33
CA ASN A 103 -9.36 17.21 4.33
C ASN A 103 -10.09 18.35 3.60
N VAL A 104 -11.41 18.26 3.47
CA VAL A 104 -12.25 19.42 3.15
C VAL A 104 -12.28 20.26 4.43
N THR A 105 -11.48 21.32 4.51
CA THR A 105 -11.70 22.36 5.52
C THR A 105 -13.03 23.02 5.22
N ALA A 106 -14.06 22.67 5.98
CA ALA A 106 -15.31 23.39 5.99
C ALA A 106 -15.04 24.82 6.46
N THR A 107 -15.04 25.77 5.54
CA THR A 107 -15.23 27.18 5.89
C THR A 107 -16.68 27.34 6.34
N ALA A 108 -16.89 27.54 7.63
CA ALA A 108 -18.17 28.01 8.14
C ALA A 108 -18.40 29.42 7.58
N SER A 109 -19.36 29.55 6.65
CA SER A 109 -19.91 30.85 6.28
C SER A 109 -20.66 31.39 7.50
N ALA A 110 -20.18 32.48 8.08
CA ALA A 110 -20.96 33.22 9.05
C ALA A 110 -22.14 33.87 8.31
N GLU A 111 -23.35 33.35 8.51
CA GLU A 111 -24.57 34.09 8.18
C GLU A 111 -24.68 35.25 9.17
N SER A 112 -24.41 36.47 8.70
CA SER A 112 -24.78 37.69 9.39
C SER A 112 -26.30 37.79 9.40
N GLY A 113 -26.93 37.31 10.47
CA GLY A 113 -28.34 37.55 10.73
C GLY A 113 -28.60 39.05 10.95
N GLU A 114 -29.15 39.69 9.92
CA GLU A 114 -29.76 41.02 9.96
C GLU A 114 -30.79 41.08 11.10
N LYS A 115 -30.62 42.02 12.04
CA LYS A 115 -31.52 42.25 13.17
C LYS A 115 -32.53 43.33 12.79
N TRP A 116 -33.76 42.94 12.46
CA TRP A 116 -34.87 43.90 12.26
C TRP A 116 -35.35 44.45 13.62
N PRO A 117 -35.58 45.77 13.76
CA PRO A 117 -36.07 46.36 14.99
C PRO A 117 -37.61 46.35 15.00
N TYR A 118 -38.21 45.67 15.99
CA TYR A 118 -39.46 46.08 16.65
C TYR A 118 -39.42 45.63 18.10
#